data_AF-A0A229RK42-F1
#
_entry.id   AF-A0A229RK42-F1
#
_cell.length_a   1.000
_cell.length_b   1.000
_cell.length_c   1.000
_cell.angle_alpha   90.00
_cell.angle_beta   90.00
_cell.angle_gamma   90.00
#
_symmetry.space_group_name_H-M   'P 1'
#
loop_
_entity.id
_entity.type
_entity.pdbx_description
1 polymer ?
#
loop_
_entity_poly.entity_id
_entity_poly.type
_entity_poly.pdbx_seq_one_letter_code
_entity_poly.pdbx_strand_id
1 'polypeptide(L)'
;MPDYDPPENYSGTPNRFLLPAGTLLWHIHPQSRKPTEFTPYRRRPRTGDGRFDGTDEEPFDAYNAGLEASTAVANVLLTGIPAPYSEFRTVRRVSVARQQMSVVATAAELSLVSLCDAIDLSAVGQDLWLIHSDECHDPRVRRWARWIRANAEWAEGFIWPPRDGPERRSVVLFGDRCDSAVMEPDPLYEVHLDDEFGATWLNGVLVEYRARIMPPKIKK
;
A
#
# COMPACT_ATOMS: atom_id res chain seq x y z
N MET A 1 -20.71 0.41 -7.77
CA MET A 1 -20.80 1.87 -8.01
C MET A 1 -21.48 2.48 -6.80
N PRO A 2 -20.95 3.59 -6.27
CA PRO A 2 -20.85 4.79 -7.09
C PRO A 2 -19.43 5.22 -7.50
N ASP A 3 -19.34 5.57 -8.78
CA ASP A 3 -18.18 6.11 -9.50
C ASP A 3 -18.49 7.60 -9.77
N TYR A 4 -18.72 8.39 -8.72
CA TYR A 4 -18.99 9.84 -8.81
C TYR A 4 -17.78 10.67 -8.37
N ASP A 5 -17.78 11.95 -8.76
CA ASP A 5 -16.75 12.89 -8.38
C ASP A 5 -16.94 13.41 -6.94
N PRO A 6 -15.85 13.66 -6.20
CA PRO A 6 -15.96 14.18 -4.84
C PRO A 6 -16.87 15.41 -4.76
N PRO A 7 -17.80 15.47 -3.80
CA PRO A 7 -18.74 16.58 -3.65
C PRO A 7 -18.01 17.90 -3.35
N GLU A 8 -18.50 18.99 -3.95
CA GLU A 8 -17.98 20.34 -3.66
C GLU A 8 -18.35 20.81 -2.25
N ASN A 9 -19.54 20.46 -1.77
CA ASN A 9 -20.09 20.89 -0.48
C ASN A 9 -20.45 19.66 0.36
N TYR A 10 -19.46 19.08 1.03
CA TYR A 10 -19.67 17.98 1.98
C TYR A 10 -19.33 18.43 3.39
N SER A 11 -20.19 18.10 4.35
CA SER A 11 -20.06 18.53 5.75
C SER A 11 -19.55 17.44 6.69
N GLY A 12 -19.20 16.25 6.18
CA GLY A 12 -18.57 15.22 7.00
C GLY A 12 -17.13 15.58 7.34
N THR A 13 -16.63 15.02 8.44
CA THR A 13 -15.26 15.24 8.93
C THR A 13 -14.52 13.91 8.90
N PRO A 14 -13.38 13.81 8.19
CA PRO A 14 -12.60 12.57 8.15
C PRO A 14 -12.23 12.07 9.55
N ASN A 15 -12.49 10.79 9.83
CA ASN A 15 -12.14 10.19 11.12
C ASN A 15 -10.63 9.98 11.22
N ARG A 16 -10.08 10.23 12.40
CA ARG A 16 -8.65 10.06 12.68
C ARG A 16 -8.36 8.68 13.25
N PHE A 17 -7.31 8.05 12.73
CA PHE A 17 -6.65 6.90 13.31
C PHE A 17 -5.24 7.30 13.74
N LEU A 18 -4.90 7.05 15.00
CA LEU A 18 -3.54 7.29 15.51
C LEU A 18 -2.75 5.98 15.37
N LEU A 19 -1.76 5.98 14.48
CA LEU A 19 -0.83 4.88 14.32
C LEU A 19 0.30 5.04 15.35
N PRO A 20 0.41 4.17 16.37
CA PRO A 20 1.36 4.39 17.46
C PRO A 20 2.82 4.40 16.99
N ALA A 21 3.69 5.07 17.75
CA ALA A 21 5.14 4.86 17.63
C ALA A 21 5.51 3.39 17.91
N GLY A 22 6.56 2.91 17.27
CA GLY A 22 7.01 1.51 17.32
C GLY A 22 6.16 0.55 16.49
N THR A 23 5.22 1.04 15.69
CA THR A 23 4.42 0.19 14.81
C THR A 23 5.29 -0.31 13.65
N LEU A 24 5.30 -1.62 13.43
CA LEU A 24 6.05 -2.24 12.34
C LEU A 24 5.28 -2.14 11.02
N LEU A 25 5.95 -1.61 10.01
CA LEU A 25 5.49 -1.46 8.64
C LEU A 25 6.30 -2.35 7.72
N TRP A 26 5.61 -3.20 6.96
CA TRP A 26 6.21 -4.06 5.94
C TRP A 26 6.15 -3.36 4.59
N HIS A 27 7.32 -3.16 3.97
CA HIS A 27 7.45 -2.38 2.75
C HIS A 27 8.22 -3.14 1.68
N ILE A 28 7.65 -3.24 0.47
CA ILE A 28 8.35 -3.76 -0.71
C ILE A 28 8.87 -2.59 -1.51
N HIS A 29 10.17 -2.60 -1.82
CA HIS A 29 10.82 -1.54 -2.58
C HIS A 29 11.97 -2.06 -3.43
N PRO A 30 12.41 -1.27 -4.44
CA PRO A 30 13.61 -1.60 -5.19
C PRO A 30 14.85 -1.63 -4.29
N GLN A 31 15.74 -2.59 -4.54
CA GLN A 31 17.05 -2.71 -3.87
C GLN A 31 17.94 -1.46 -4.03
N SER A 32 17.65 -0.61 -5.02
CA SER A 32 18.36 0.65 -5.23
C SER A 32 17.92 1.78 -4.29
N ARG A 33 16.95 1.55 -3.41
CA ARG A 33 16.35 2.56 -2.52
C ARG A 33 16.42 2.11 -1.07
N LYS A 34 16.52 3.07 -0.16
CA LYS A 34 16.53 2.76 1.28
C LYS A 34 15.15 2.32 1.76
N PRO A 35 15.07 1.50 2.82
CA PRO A 35 13.79 1.05 3.37
C PRO A 35 12.83 2.16 3.79
N THR A 36 13.35 3.32 4.21
CA THR A 36 12.54 4.46 4.67
C THR A 36 12.26 5.50 3.57
N GLU A 37 12.64 5.21 2.33
CA GLU A 37 12.58 6.19 1.24
C GLU A 37 11.20 6.20 0.55
N PHE A 38 10.48 7.32 0.60
CA PHE A 38 9.17 7.49 -0.04
C PHE A 38 9.26 7.37 -1.56
N THR A 39 8.42 6.54 -2.19
CA THR A 39 8.42 6.35 -3.64
C THR A 39 8.13 7.67 -4.37
N PRO A 40 9.05 8.16 -5.22
CA PRO A 40 8.85 9.44 -5.86
C PRO A 40 7.65 9.43 -6.77
N TYR A 41 6.91 10.55 -6.79
CA TYR A 41 5.81 10.73 -7.72
C TYR A 41 6.27 10.49 -9.18
N ARG A 42 5.42 9.82 -9.96
CA ARG A 42 5.63 9.61 -11.39
C ARG A 42 4.36 9.89 -12.16
N ARG A 43 4.53 10.67 -13.24
CA ARG A 43 3.46 11.00 -14.18
C ARG A 43 2.79 9.80 -14.85
N ARG A 44 3.56 8.74 -15.11
CA ARG A 44 3.01 7.50 -15.67
C ARG A 44 3.06 6.41 -14.64
N PRO A 45 1.89 5.90 -14.20
CA PRO A 45 1.87 4.88 -13.19
C PRO A 45 2.58 3.60 -13.66
N ARG A 46 3.32 2.95 -12.77
CA ARG A 46 3.93 1.63 -13.03
C ARG A 46 3.23 0.58 -12.18
N THR A 47 3.46 -0.69 -12.52
CA THR A 47 3.10 -1.80 -11.66
C THR A 47 3.71 -1.60 -10.28
N GLY A 48 2.87 -1.57 -9.24
CA GLY A 48 3.27 -1.33 -7.85
C GLY A 48 3.01 0.09 -7.33
N ASP A 49 2.55 1.01 -8.17
CA ASP A 49 2.07 2.31 -7.67
C ASP A 49 0.78 2.12 -6.87
N GLY A 50 0.66 2.84 -5.76
CA GLY A 50 -0.44 2.71 -4.82
C GLY A 50 -1.75 3.30 -5.32
N ARG A 51 -2.84 2.77 -4.76
CA ARG A 51 -4.23 3.24 -4.99
C ARG A 51 -4.42 4.71 -4.61
N PHE A 52 -3.68 5.17 -3.60
CA PHE A 52 -3.80 6.50 -3.01
C PHE A 52 -2.55 7.37 -3.24
N ASP A 53 -1.76 7.06 -4.27
CA ASP A 53 -0.56 7.84 -4.65
C ASP A 53 -0.91 9.18 -5.31
N GLY A 54 0.07 10.08 -5.36
CA GLY A 54 -0.05 11.41 -5.96
C GLY A 54 -0.45 11.40 -7.44
N THR A 55 -0.95 12.54 -7.91
CA THR A 55 -1.41 12.75 -9.29
C THR A 55 -0.65 13.90 -9.96
N ASP A 56 -0.89 14.13 -11.26
CA ASP A 56 -0.29 15.28 -11.98
C ASP A 56 -0.75 16.61 -11.36
N GLU A 57 -1.98 16.65 -10.84
CA GLU A 57 -2.58 17.81 -10.19
C GLU A 57 -2.13 18.02 -8.75
N GLU A 58 -1.71 16.94 -8.07
CA GLU A 58 -1.21 16.99 -6.69
C GLU A 58 -0.09 15.94 -6.51
N PRO A 59 1.15 16.28 -6.94
CA PRO A 59 2.26 15.36 -6.86
C PRO A 59 2.81 15.30 -5.44
N PHE A 60 2.95 14.09 -4.90
CA PHE A 60 3.65 13.83 -3.65
C PHE A 60 4.28 12.43 -3.70
N ASP A 61 5.37 12.26 -2.94
CA ASP A 61 6.04 10.98 -2.80
C ASP A 61 5.25 10.12 -1.80
N ALA A 62 5.12 8.82 -2.06
CA ALA A 62 4.25 7.94 -1.29
C ALA A 62 5.00 6.77 -0.65
N TYR A 63 4.68 6.45 0.60
CA TYR A 63 5.19 5.27 1.29
C TYR A 63 4.06 4.27 1.51
N ASN A 64 3.99 3.24 0.67
CA ASN A 64 2.96 2.20 0.74
C ASN A 64 3.47 1.00 1.54
N ALA A 65 2.75 0.61 2.59
CA ALA A 65 3.11 -0.50 3.47
C ALA A 65 1.89 -1.31 3.91
N GLY A 66 2.15 -2.50 4.45
CA GLY A 66 1.18 -3.27 5.22
C GLY A 66 1.58 -3.35 6.69
N LEU A 67 0.62 -3.50 7.60
CA LEU A 67 0.92 -3.83 9.00
C LEU A 67 1.37 -5.30 9.15
N GLU A 68 1.09 -6.13 8.14
CA GLU A 68 1.59 -7.49 8.01
C GLU A 68 2.33 -7.71 6.69
N ALA A 69 3.29 -8.64 6.70
CA ALA A 69 4.03 -9.05 5.52
C ALA A 69 3.11 -9.48 4.36
N SER A 70 2.06 -10.27 4.67
CA SER A 70 1.09 -10.74 3.68
C SER A 70 0.32 -9.61 3.03
N THR A 71 0.01 -8.57 3.79
CA THR A 71 -0.71 -7.38 3.27
C THR A 71 0.17 -6.61 2.29
N ALA A 72 1.44 -6.36 2.63
CA ALA A 72 2.39 -5.71 1.74
C ALA A 72 2.64 -6.54 0.45
N VAL A 73 2.79 -7.86 0.60
CA VAL A 73 2.93 -8.79 -0.54
C VAL A 73 1.71 -8.78 -1.44
N ALA A 74 0.49 -8.84 -0.88
CA ALA A 74 -0.74 -8.84 -1.66
C ALA A 74 -0.91 -7.56 -2.48
N ASN A 75 -0.71 -6.40 -1.83
CA ASN A 75 -0.87 -5.08 -2.45
C ASN A 75 0.12 -4.80 -3.59
N VAL A 76 1.28 -5.44 -3.60
CA VAL A 76 2.31 -5.19 -4.63
C VAL A 76 2.34 -6.30 -5.68
N LEU A 77 2.22 -7.57 -5.26
CA LEU A 77 2.47 -8.71 -6.14
C LEU A 77 1.20 -9.38 -6.67
N LEU A 78 0.05 -9.16 -6.04
CA LEU A 78 -1.22 -9.82 -6.39
C LEU A 78 -2.24 -8.86 -7.00
N THR A 79 -2.00 -7.57 -6.87
CA THR A 79 -2.61 -6.48 -7.64
C THR A 79 -2.58 -6.83 -9.14
N GLY A 80 -3.77 -6.85 -9.76
CA GLY A 80 -4.00 -7.16 -11.16
C GLY A 80 -4.03 -8.66 -11.51
N ILE A 81 -3.86 -9.56 -10.52
CA ILE A 81 -3.88 -11.00 -10.73
C ILE A 81 -5.15 -11.59 -10.09
N PRO A 82 -6.14 -12.02 -10.88
CA PRO A 82 -7.37 -12.60 -10.35
C PRO A 82 -7.10 -13.78 -9.42
N ALA A 83 -7.92 -13.89 -8.36
CA ALA A 83 -7.92 -15.08 -7.52
C ALA A 83 -8.21 -16.32 -8.39
N PRO A 84 -7.46 -17.42 -8.21
CA PRO A 84 -7.63 -18.59 -9.05
C PRO A 84 -8.91 -19.35 -8.67
N TYR A 85 -9.61 -19.89 -9.67
CA TYR A 85 -10.83 -20.67 -9.43
C TYR A 85 -10.56 -22.11 -8.93
N SER A 86 -9.41 -22.71 -9.26
CA SER A 86 -9.08 -24.09 -8.87
C SER A 86 -7.61 -24.32 -8.50
N GLU A 87 -6.67 -23.65 -9.17
CA GLU A 87 -5.22 -23.83 -8.96
C GLU A 87 -4.58 -22.71 -8.11
N PHE A 88 -3.25 -22.68 -8.00
CA PHE A 88 -2.52 -21.55 -7.44
C PHE A 88 -2.28 -20.49 -8.52
N ARG A 89 -2.51 -19.20 -8.21
CA ARG A 89 -2.08 -18.12 -9.12
C ARG A 89 -0.56 -17.98 -9.06
N THR A 90 0.07 -17.73 -10.22
CA THR A 90 1.54 -17.66 -10.30
C THR A 90 2.01 -16.22 -10.43
N VAL A 91 2.77 -15.76 -9.44
CA VAL A 91 3.46 -14.47 -9.48
C VAL A 91 4.63 -14.57 -10.46
N ARG A 92 4.73 -13.62 -11.38
CA ARG A 92 5.82 -13.60 -12.37
C ARG A 92 7.13 -13.18 -11.69
N ARG A 93 8.22 -13.90 -11.97
CA ARG A 93 9.57 -13.58 -11.43
C ARG A 93 10.02 -12.16 -11.70
N VAL A 94 9.66 -11.61 -12.86
CA VAL A 94 10.00 -10.23 -13.23
C VAL A 94 9.41 -9.20 -12.26
N SER A 95 8.29 -9.51 -11.59
CA SER A 95 7.64 -8.62 -10.63
C SER A 95 8.43 -8.44 -9.32
N VAL A 96 9.32 -9.38 -9.00
CA VAL A 96 10.16 -9.32 -7.78
C VAL A 96 11.64 -9.11 -8.09
N ALA A 97 12.01 -9.00 -9.37
CA ALA A 97 13.40 -8.79 -9.77
C ALA A 97 13.92 -7.44 -9.22
N ARG A 98 15.04 -7.48 -8.49
CA ARG A 98 15.62 -6.32 -7.79
C ARG A 98 14.66 -5.65 -6.78
N GLN A 99 13.69 -6.40 -6.26
CA GLN A 99 12.85 -5.97 -5.16
C GLN A 99 13.38 -6.57 -3.85
N GLN A 100 13.11 -5.87 -2.76
CA GLN A 100 13.34 -6.35 -1.41
C GLN A 100 12.14 -6.02 -0.53
N MET A 101 11.95 -6.83 0.51
CA MET A 101 11.03 -6.55 1.61
C MET A 101 11.86 -6.08 2.80
N SER A 102 11.46 -4.99 3.42
CA SER A 102 12.04 -4.50 4.66
C SER A 102 10.96 -4.21 5.69
N VAL A 103 11.35 -4.31 6.97
CA VAL A 103 10.53 -3.85 8.10
C VAL A 103 11.03 -2.49 8.57
N VAL A 104 10.10 -1.57 8.81
CA VAL A 104 10.36 -0.22 9.29
C VAL A 104 9.46 0.06 10.48
N ALA A 105 10.01 0.53 11.59
CA ALA A 105 9.23 0.98 12.73
C ALA A 105 8.88 2.47 12.59
N THR A 106 7.68 2.85 13.00
CA THR A 106 7.35 4.27 13.18
C THR A 106 8.12 4.84 14.38
N ALA A 107 8.82 5.96 14.20
CA ALA A 107 9.56 6.62 15.28
C ALA A 107 8.68 7.52 16.16
N ALA A 108 7.49 7.88 15.65
CA ALA A 108 6.51 8.73 16.29
C ALA A 108 5.09 8.21 16.03
N GLU A 109 4.13 8.71 16.80
CA GLU A 109 2.71 8.51 16.50
C GLU A 109 2.35 9.29 15.23
N LEU A 110 1.67 8.65 14.28
CA LEU A 110 1.23 9.25 13.03
C LEU A 110 -0.29 9.40 13.00
N SER A 111 -0.77 10.55 12.54
CA SER A 111 -2.20 10.82 12.36
C SER A 111 -2.65 10.45 10.95
N LEU A 112 -3.43 9.38 10.82
CA LEU A 112 -3.94 8.89 9.54
C LEU A 112 -5.45 9.16 9.41
N VAL A 113 -5.95 9.35 8.18
CA VAL A 113 -7.40 9.22 7.94
C VAL A 113 -7.75 7.74 7.94
N SER A 114 -8.74 7.37 8.74
CA SER A 114 -9.31 6.04 8.70
C SER A 114 -10.27 5.90 7.53
N LEU A 115 -10.10 4.85 6.74
CA LEU A 115 -11.01 4.44 5.66
C LEU A 115 -11.41 2.96 5.88
N CYS A 116 -11.57 2.56 7.14
CA CYS A 116 -11.60 1.14 7.50
C CYS A 116 -12.98 0.48 7.40
N ASP A 117 -14.04 1.27 7.58
CA ASP A 117 -15.41 0.77 7.60
C ASP A 117 -16.40 1.75 6.98
N ALA A 118 -17.68 1.38 6.99
CA ALA A 118 -18.74 2.20 6.40
C ALA A 118 -18.90 3.55 7.12
N ILE A 119 -18.60 3.65 8.42
CA ILE A 119 -18.70 4.90 9.18
C ILE A 119 -17.59 5.84 8.76
N ASP A 120 -16.36 5.33 8.69
CA ASP A 120 -15.18 6.06 8.21
C ASP A 120 -15.34 6.55 6.77
N LEU A 121 -15.82 5.69 5.89
CA LEU A 121 -16.04 6.03 4.49
C LEU A 121 -17.18 7.05 4.35
N SER A 122 -18.25 6.89 5.11
CA SER A 122 -19.31 7.90 5.18
C SER A 122 -18.76 9.24 5.66
N ALA A 123 -17.83 9.27 6.62
CA ALA A 123 -17.23 10.50 7.12
C ALA A 123 -16.46 11.29 6.04
N VAL A 124 -16.06 10.64 4.95
CA VAL A 124 -15.43 11.26 3.76
C VAL A 124 -16.34 11.30 2.54
N GLY A 125 -17.63 11.01 2.69
CA GLY A 125 -18.61 11.09 1.60
C GLY A 125 -18.51 9.95 0.58
N GLN A 126 -17.99 8.80 1.00
CA GLN A 126 -17.83 7.61 0.16
C GLN A 126 -18.32 6.31 0.80
N ASP A 127 -18.23 5.21 0.04
CA ASP A 127 -18.55 3.88 0.51
C ASP A 127 -17.40 2.89 0.21
N LEU A 128 -17.67 1.60 0.41
CA LEU A 128 -16.69 0.51 0.24
C LEU A 128 -16.07 0.48 -1.17
N TRP A 129 -16.68 1.11 -2.18
CA TRP A 129 -16.09 1.24 -3.51
C TRP A 129 -14.69 1.86 -3.44
N LEU A 130 -14.47 2.88 -2.60
CA LEU A 130 -13.18 3.59 -2.52
C LEU A 130 -12.00 2.64 -2.25
N ILE A 131 -12.22 1.64 -1.40
CA ILE A 131 -11.19 0.70 -0.93
C ILE A 131 -11.24 -0.65 -1.66
N HIS A 132 -12.37 -1.04 -2.25
CA HIS A 132 -12.54 -2.33 -2.91
C HIS A 132 -12.58 -2.29 -4.45
N SER A 133 -12.75 -1.11 -5.07
CA SER A 133 -12.84 -0.98 -6.55
C SER A 133 -11.65 -1.61 -7.27
N ASP A 134 -11.82 -2.05 -8.51
CA ASP A 134 -10.71 -2.55 -9.33
C ASP A 134 -9.70 -1.45 -9.70
N GLU A 135 -8.47 -1.83 -10.06
CA GLU A 135 -7.37 -0.90 -10.42
C GLU A 135 -7.69 0.00 -11.60
N CYS A 136 -8.60 -0.42 -12.49
CA CYS A 136 -9.08 0.44 -13.57
C CYS A 136 -9.76 1.72 -13.05
N HIS A 137 -10.20 1.73 -11.79
CA HIS A 137 -10.75 2.89 -11.11
C HIS A 137 -9.72 3.71 -10.32
N ASP A 138 -8.44 3.28 -10.23
CA ASP A 138 -7.42 3.99 -9.45
C ASP A 138 -7.26 5.47 -9.83
N PRO A 139 -7.37 5.91 -11.10
CA PRO A 139 -7.37 7.34 -11.42
C PRO A 139 -8.47 8.13 -10.68
N ARG A 140 -9.65 7.53 -10.50
CA ARG A 140 -10.74 8.14 -9.75
C ARG A 140 -10.55 8.00 -8.23
N VAL A 141 -10.02 6.88 -7.77
CA VAL A 141 -9.67 6.72 -6.35
C VAL A 141 -8.60 7.75 -5.93
N ARG A 142 -7.62 8.05 -6.78
CA ARG A 142 -6.63 9.10 -6.52
C ARG A 142 -7.22 10.52 -6.54
N ARG A 143 -8.25 10.77 -7.37
CA ARG A 143 -9.03 12.01 -7.29
C ARG A 143 -9.73 12.15 -5.94
N TRP A 144 -10.29 11.06 -5.41
CA TRP A 144 -10.82 11.00 -4.06
C TRP A 144 -9.73 11.20 -3.01
N ALA A 145 -8.57 10.54 -3.16
CA ALA A 145 -7.42 10.70 -2.27
C ALA A 145 -7.05 12.17 -2.10
N ARG A 146 -6.87 12.89 -3.21
CA ARG A 146 -6.60 14.33 -3.23
C ARG A 146 -7.67 15.14 -2.49
N TRP A 147 -8.95 14.88 -2.75
CA TRP A 147 -10.03 15.59 -2.09
C TRP A 147 -10.04 15.31 -0.57
N ILE A 148 -9.82 14.06 -0.14
CA ILE A 148 -9.73 13.70 1.28
C ILE A 148 -8.52 14.39 1.92
N ARG A 149 -7.36 14.40 1.25
CA ARG A 149 -6.14 15.08 1.70
C ARG A 149 -6.37 16.58 1.90
N ALA A 150 -7.12 17.23 1.02
CA ALA A 150 -7.48 18.65 1.16
C ALA A 150 -8.42 18.92 2.34
N ASN A 151 -9.30 17.98 2.68
CA ASN A 151 -10.21 18.10 3.83
C ASN A 151 -9.58 17.62 5.16
N ALA A 152 -8.42 16.97 5.09
CA ALA A 152 -7.65 16.52 6.25
C ALA A 152 -6.19 16.94 6.11
N GLU A 153 -5.92 18.25 6.17
CA GLU A 153 -4.55 18.79 6.12
C GLU A 153 -3.65 18.25 7.24
N TRP A 154 -4.26 17.85 8.37
CA TRP A 154 -3.58 17.23 9.51
C TRP A 154 -3.10 15.80 9.24
N ALA A 155 -3.58 15.14 8.19
CA ALA A 155 -3.31 13.72 7.98
C ALA A 155 -1.96 13.50 7.30
N GLU A 156 -1.15 12.66 7.92
CA GLU A 156 0.16 12.18 7.45
C GLU A 156 0.03 10.99 6.49
N GLY A 157 -1.17 10.39 6.40
CA GLY A 157 -1.42 9.24 5.55
C GLY A 157 -2.85 8.71 5.66
N PHE A 158 -3.12 7.57 5.02
CA PHE A 158 -4.37 6.83 5.13
C PHE A 158 -4.15 5.41 5.64
N ILE A 159 -5.17 4.85 6.29
CA ILE A 159 -5.24 3.44 6.67
C ILE A 159 -6.54 2.81 6.19
N TRP A 160 -6.46 1.64 5.57
CA TRP A 160 -7.62 0.91 5.04
C TRP A 160 -7.36 -0.61 4.98
N PRO A 161 -8.40 -1.45 4.98
CA PRO A 161 -8.24 -2.86 4.74
C PRO A 161 -7.95 -3.17 3.26
N PRO A 162 -7.02 -4.09 2.94
CA PRO A 162 -6.85 -4.57 1.58
C PRO A 162 -8.09 -5.32 1.09
N ARG A 163 -8.32 -5.36 -0.23
CA ARG A 163 -9.48 -6.01 -0.85
C ARG A 163 -9.66 -7.47 -0.43
N ASP A 164 -8.55 -8.21 -0.35
CA ASP A 164 -8.54 -9.65 -0.06
C ASP A 164 -8.29 -9.97 1.43
N GLY A 165 -8.53 -9.03 2.34
CA GLY A 165 -8.26 -9.20 3.78
C GLY A 165 -8.87 -8.10 4.66
N PRO A 166 -10.19 -8.11 4.92
CA PRO A 166 -10.87 -7.06 5.68
C PRO A 166 -10.36 -6.87 7.12
N GLU A 167 -9.77 -7.91 7.69
CA GLU A 167 -9.15 -7.90 9.03
C GLU A 167 -7.76 -7.26 9.07
N ARG A 168 -7.12 -7.09 7.91
CA ARG A 168 -5.74 -6.60 7.77
C ARG A 168 -5.70 -5.11 7.48
N ARG A 169 -4.51 -4.50 7.53
CA ARG A 169 -4.37 -3.05 7.32
C ARG A 169 -3.24 -2.71 6.37
N SER A 170 -3.59 -1.88 5.38
CA SER A 170 -2.69 -1.20 4.47
C SER A 170 -2.56 0.25 4.91
N VAL A 171 -1.38 0.82 4.71
CA VAL A 171 -1.06 2.21 5.02
C VAL A 171 -0.40 2.85 3.81
N VAL A 172 -0.75 4.11 3.54
CA VAL A 172 0.05 5.02 2.71
C VAL A 172 0.42 6.20 3.56
N LEU A 173 1.69 6.60 3.56
CA LEU A 173 2.14 7.86 4.15
C LEU A 173 2.48 8.86 3.04
N PHE A 174 2.23 10.14 3.30
CA PHE A 174 2.44 11.24 2.37
C PHE A 174 3.79 11.91 2.64
N GLY A 175 4.73 11.83 1.71
CA GLY A 175 6.11 12.31 1.88
C GLY A 175 6.24 13.82 1.98
N ASP A 176 5.23 14.57 1.57
CA ASP A 176 5.12 16.02 1.76
C ASP A 176 4.55 16.42 3.14
N ARG A 177 4.09 15.44 3.93
CA ARG A 177 3.51 15.65 5.28
C ARG A 177 4.22 14.85 6.38
N CYS A 178 5.06 13.90 6.00
CA CYS A 178 5.91 13.14 6.92
C CYS A 178 7.36 13.62 6.85
N ASP A 179 7.99 13.86 7.99
CA ASP A 179 9.45 13.98 8.04
C ASP A 179 10.08 12.59 7.80
N SER A 180 11.21 12.53 7.10
CA SER A 180 11.99 11.30 6.95
C SER A 180 12.43 10.68 8.28
N ALA A 181 12.49 11.48 9.36
CA ALA A 181 12.80 11.02 10.71
C ALA A 181 11.66 10.21 11.38
N VAL A 182 10.46 10.14 10.79
CA VAL A 182 9.34 9.40 11.37
C VAL A 182 9.43 7.87 11.19
N MET A 183 10.47 7.39 10.52
CA MET A 183 10.67 5.99 10.18
C MET A 183 12.07 5.53 10.51
N GLU A 184 12.17 4.41 11.24
CA GLU A 184 13.42 3.76 11.62
C GLU A 184 13.48 2.37 10.96
N PRO A 185 14.47 2.10 10.10
CA PRO A 185 14.58 0.77 9.49
C PRO A 185 14.96 -0.25 10.56
N ASP A 186 14.36 -1.44 10.51
CA ASP A 186 14.83 -2.59 11.27
C ASP A 186 15.89 -3.33 10.44
N PRO A 187 17.19 -3.21 10.78
CA PRO A 187 18.26 -3.80 9.98
C PRO A 187 18.28 -5.34 10.07
N LEU A 188 17.51 -5.95 10.98
CA LEU A 188 17.47 -7.40 11.15
C LEU A 188 16.48 -8.08 10.18
N TYR A 189 15.61 -7.30 9.52
CA TYR A 189 14.54 -7.83 8.67
C TYR A 189 14.57 -7.23 7.26
N GLU A 190 15.53 -7.69 6.46
CA GLU A 190 15.60 -7.46 5.02
C GLU A 190 15.58 -8.79 4.25
N VAL A 191 14.68 -8.91 3.27
CA VAL A 191 14.54 -10.12 2.43
C VAL A 191 14.63 -9.73 0.95
N HIS A 192 15.69 -10.19 0.29
CA HIS A 192 15.86 -10.03 -1.16
C HIS A 192 14.86 -10.94 -1.89
N LEU A 193 13.89 -10.36 -2.59
CA LEU A 193 12.77 -11.13 -3.17
C LEU A 193 13.14 -11.88 -4.46
N ASP A 194 14.33 -11.63 -5.01
CA ASP A 194 14.80 -12.21 -6.26
C ASP A 194 15.79 -13.38 -6.12
N ASP A 195 16.17 -13.77 -4.91
CA ASP A 195 17.00 -14.95 -4.66
C ASP A 195 16.18 -16.21 -4.27
N GLU A 196 16.87 -17.30 -3.92
CA GLU A 196 16.24 -18.56 -3.51
C GLU A 196 15.58 -18.48 -2.13
N PHE A 197 16.18 -17.73 -1.20
CA PHE A 197 15.66 -17.54 0.15
C PHE A 197 14.37 -16.71 0.10
N GLY A 198 14.38 -15.59 -0.61
CA GLY A 198 13.22 -14.74 -0.83
C GLY A 198 12.11 -15.44 -1.58
N ALA A 199 12.41 -16.30 -2.56
CA ALA A 199 11.38 -17.11 -3.20
C ALA A 199 10.72 -18.11 -2.22
N THR A 200 11.50 -18.70 -1.32
CA THR A 200 10.98 -19.61 -0.28
C THR A 200 10.14 -18.85 0.75
N TRP A 201 10.65 -17.72 1.25
CA TRP A 201 9.93 -16.84 2.17
C TRP A 201 8.63 -16.32 1.55
N LEU A 202 8.67 -15.83 0.31
CA LEU A 202 7.49 -15.39 -0.43
C LEU A 202 6.46 -16.49 -0.57
N ASN A 203 6.86 -17.73 -0.90
CA ASN A 203 5.90 -18.83 -0.97
C ASN A 203 5.25 -19.16 0.38
N GLY A 204 5.97 -18.96 1.49
CA GLY A 204 5.41 -19.06 2.83
C GLY A 204 4.32 -18.01 3.11
N VAL A 205 4.51 -16.78 2.62
CA VAL A 205 3.52 -15.70 2.74
C VAL A 205 2.36 -15.86 1.75
N LEU A 206 2.67 -16.21 0.50
CA LEU A 206 1.72 -16.29 -0.62
C LEU A 206 0.75 -17.46 -0.52
N VAL A 207 1.08 -18.49 0.27
CA VAL A 207 0.22 -19.69 0.42
C VAL A 207 -1.16 -19.32 0.98
N GLU A 208 -1.25 -18.32 1.87
CA GLU A 208 -2.51 -17.81 2.43
C GLU A 208 -3.46 -17.31 1.34
N TYR A 209 -2.88 -16.77 0.27
CA TYR A 209 -3.60 -16.26 -0.87
C TYR A 209 -3.80 -17.29 -1.99
N ARG A 210 -3.40 -18.55 -1.82
CA ARG A 210 -3.33 -19.54 -2.91
C ARG A 210 -2.51 -19.01 -4.10
N ALA A 211 -1.40 -18.33 -3.80
CA ALA A 211 -0.46 -17.81 -4.79
C ALA A 211 0.91 -18.48 -4.61
N ARG A 212 1.72 -18.49 -5.68
CA ARG A 212 3.07 -19.05 -5.65
C ARG A 212 4.01 -18.30 -6.59
N ILE A 213 5.30 -18.43 -6.31
CA ILE A 213 6.38 -17.99 -7.18
C ILE A 213 7.37 -19.14 -7.39
N MET A 214 7.84 -19.31 -8.63
CA MET A 214 8.88 -20.30 -8.91
C MET A 214 10.23 -19.83 -8.30
N PRO A 215 11.16 -20.74 -7.97
CA PRO A 215 12.51 -20.34 -7.61
C PRO A 215 13.23 -19.64 -8.79
N PRO A 216 14.27 -18.83 -8.54
CA PRO A 216 15.10 -18.29 -9.61
C PRO A 216 15.72 -19.43 -10.44
N LYS A 217 15.86 -19.21 -11.76
CA LYS A 217 16.62 -20.15 -12.60
C LYS A 217 18.10 -19.96 -12.28
N ILE A 218 18.73 -20.98 -11.69
CA ILE A 218 20.19 -21.03 -11.56
C ILE A 218 20.77 -20.94 -12.98
N LYS A 219 21.51 -19.87 -13.28
CA LYS A 219 22.31 -19.83 -14.50
C LYS A 219 23.46 -20.82 -14.30
N LYS A 220 23.41 -21.93 -15.04
CA LYS A 220 24.55 -22.84 -15.20
C LYS A 220 25.65 -22.16 -16.00
#